data_AF-A0A7X8MKW7-F1
#
_entry.id   AF-A0A7X8MKW7-F1
#
_cell.length_a   1.000
_cell.length_b   1.000
_cell.length_c   1.000
_cell.angle_alpha   90.00
_cell.angle_beta   90.00
_cell.angle_gamma   90.00
#
_symmetry.space_group_name_H-M   'P 1'
#
loop_
_entity.id
_entity.type
_entity.pdbx_description
1 polymer ?
#
loop_
_entity_poly.entity_id
_entity_poly.type
_entity_poly.pdbx_seq_one_letter_code
_entity_poly.pdbx_strand_id
1 'polypeptide(L)'
;MAQEDLILDADHELAYEDILTYMAEPALTWWKTLNTFIQEQYRVKPKITYSNCSMQRGWNVKYHKSGKALCTLYPEQQTFTVMIVVKIELANIITNMIDRFEPAIMDILASARPFNGTKWLMIPVESEAILKNVQELMVLKLPIK
;
A
#
# COMPACT_ATOMS: atom_id res chain seq x y z
N MET A 1 29.53 5.04 9.72
CA MET A 1 29.16 4.88 8.31
C MET A 1 27.64 4.80 8.30
N ALA A 2 26.96 5.77 7.71
CA ALA A 2 25.51 5.64 7.53
C ALA A 2 25.29 4.42 6.66
N GLN A 3 24.55 3.42 7.15
CA GLN A 3 24.14 2.31 6.32
C GLN A 3 23.27 2.91 5.23
N GLU A 4 23.72 2.84 3.96
CA GLU A 4 22.92 3.31 2.84
C GLU A 4 21.60 2.52 2.84
N ASP A 5 20.49 3.25 2.80
CA ASP A 5 19.17 2.65 2.83
C ASP A 5 18.94 1.93 1.49
N LEU A 6 18.87 0.60 1.55
CA LEU A 6 18.69 -0.29 0.39
C LEU A 6 17.50 0.15 -0.49
N ILE A 7 16.45 0.70 0.11
CA ILE A 7 15.27 1.15 -0.63
C ILE A 7 15.55 2.41 -1.45
N LEU A 8 16.57 3.19 -1.10
CA LEU A 8 16.93 4.43 -1.79
C LEU A 8 18.04 4.23 -2.84
N ASP A 9 18.75 3.12 -2.82
CA ASP A 9 19.81 2.79 -3.79
C ASP A 9 19.21 2.47 -5.17
N ALA A 10 19.30 3.42 -6.11
CA ALA A 10 18.77 3.27 -7.46
C ALA A 10 19.64 2.36 -8.35
N ASP A 11 20.91 2.20 -7.99
CA ASP A 11 21.90 1.48 -8.80
C ASP A 11 21.90 -0.02 -8.51
N HIS A 12 21.22 -0.44 -7.43
CA HIS A 12 20.99 -1.83 -7.09
C HIS A 12 19.60 -2.30 -7.56
N GLU A 13 19.55 -3.23 -8.51
CA GLU A 13 18.28 -3.89 -8.87
C GLU A 13 17.81 -4.77 -7.71
N LEU A 14 16.69 -4.39 -7.07
CA LEU A 14 16.14 -5.14 -5.95
C LEU A 14 15.33 -6.35 -6.42
N ALA A 15 15.67 -7.52 -5.90
CA ALA A 15 14.80 -8.68 -5.91
C ALA A 15 13.73 -8.56 -4.79
N TYR A 16 12.71 -9.42 -4.83
CA TYR A 16 11.65 -9.38 -3.82
C TYR A 16 12.18 -9.86 -2.47
N GLU A 17 13.11 -10.82 -2.48
CA GLU A 17 13.78 -11.37 -1.32
C GLU A 17 14.56 -10.30 -0.54
N ASP A 18 15.18 -9.35 -1.24
CA ASP A 18 15.90 -8.24 -0.63
C ASP A 18 14.98 -7.36 0.22
N ILE A 19 13.75 -7.13 -0.25
CA ILE A 19 12.71 -6.41 0.51
C ILE A 19 12.34 -7.21 1.77
N LEU A 20 12.23 -8.54 1.68
CA LEU A 20 11.89 -9.38 2.84
C LEU A 20 13.01 -9.40 3.89
N THR A 21 14.27 -9.31 3.48
CA THR A 21 15.42 -9.22 4.39
C THR A 21 15.57 -7.82 4.98
N TYR A 22 15.18 -6.78 4.25
CA TYR A 22 15.24 -5.39 4.70
C TYR A 22 14.23 -5.07 5.81
N MET A 23 13.04 -5.67 5.77
CA MET A 23 11.96 -5.38 6.71
C MET A 23 12.09 -6.17 8.02
N ALA A 24 11.84 -5.51 9.15
CA ALA A 24 11.78 -6.11 10.48
C ALA A 24 10.36 -6.58 10.85
N GLU A 25 10.27 -7.48 11.81
CA GLU A 25 8.98 -7.86 12.42
C GLU A 25 8.47 -6.75 13.35
N PRO A 26 7.13 -6.55 13.47
CA PRO A 26 6.05 -7.32 12.84
C PRO A 26 5.69 -6.90 11.40
N ALA A 27 6.30 -5.83 10.87
CA ALA A 27 5.96 -5.29 9.56
C ALA A 27 6.19 -6.30 8.42
N LEU A 28 7.24 -7.11 8.50
CA LEU A 28 7.53 -8.20 7.57
C LEU A 28 6.37 -9.21 7.49
N THR A 29 5.80 -9.60 8.63
CA THR A 29 4.63 -10.50 8.67
C THR A 29 3.42 -9.89 7.98
N TRP A 30 3.11 -8.63 8.25
CA TRP A 30 1.98 -7.94 7.62
C TRP A 30 2.19 -7.71 6.13
N TRP A 31 3.42 -7.38 5.70
CA TRP A 31 3.80 -7.26 4.31
C TRP A 31 3.56 -8.56 3.54
N LYS A 32 4.08 -9.68 4.07
CA LYS A 32 3.88 -11.02 3.47
C LYS A 32 2.40 -11.36 3.38
N THR A 33 1.65 -11.09 4.45
CA THR A 33 0.20 -11.34 4.51
C THR A 33 -0.56 -10.55 3.45
N LEU A 34 -0.26 -9.25 3.32
CA LEU A 34 -0.89 -8.41 2.31
C LEU A 34 -0.50 -8.84 0.90
N ASN A 35 0.78 -9.11 0.65
CA ASN A 35 1.27 -9.61 -0.64
C ASN A 35 0.56 -10.90 -1.07
N THR A 36 0.45 -11.89 -0.18
CA THR A 36 -0.26 -13.14 -0.46
C THR A 36 -1.73 -12.88 -0.75
N PHE A 37 -2.41 -12.10 0.10
CA PHE A 37 -3.80 -11.71 -0.13
C PHE A 37 -4.01 -11.08 -1.50
N ILE A 38 -3.16 -10.12 -1.89
CA ILE A 38 -3.31 -9.42 -3.18
C ILE A 38 -3.15 -10.40 -4.35
N GLN A 39 -2.12 -11.25 -4.29
CA GLN A 39 -1.83 -12.20 -5.36
C GLN A 39 -2.93 -13.25 -5.52
N GLU A 40 -3.43 -13.81 -4.41
CA GLU A 40 -4.48 -14.84 -4.44
C GLU A 40 -5.84 -14.26 -4.84
N GLN A 41 -6.24 -13.16 -4.19
CA GLN A 41 -7.56 -12.56 -4.33
C GLN A 41 -7.72 -11.94 -5.73
N TYR A 42 -6.71 -11.22 -6.22
CA TYR A 42 -6.80 -10.52 -7.50
C TYR A 42 -6.11 -11.25 -8.65
N ARG A 43 -5.38 -12.35 -8.42
CA ARG A 43 -4.61 -13.09 -9.44
C ARG A 43 -3.66 -12.18 -10.22
N VAL A 44 -2.86 -11.40 -9.49
CA VAL A 44 -1.88 -10.45 -10.01
C VAL A 44 -0.51 -10.78 -9.43
N LYS A 45 0.57 -10.27 -10.04
CA LYS A 45 1.95 -10.44 -9.54
C LYS A 45 2.52 -9.09 -9.10
N PRO A 46 3.42 -9.07 -8.10
CA PRO A 46 4.15 -7.87 -7.73
C PRO A 46 5.04 -7.40 -8.89
N LYS A 47 5.16 -6.08 -9.05
CA LYS A 47 6.17 -5.46 -9.92
C LYS A 47 7.00 -4.49 -9.09
N ILE A 48 8.28 -4.82 -8.91
CA ILE A 48 9.24 -3.97 -8.21
C ILE A 48 9.65 -2.82 -9.16
N THR A 49 9.57 -1.58 -8.68
CA THR A 49 9.97 -0.40 -9.47
C THR A 49 10.63 0.65 -8.60
N TYR A 50 11.70 1.28 -9.10
CA TYR A 50 12.25 2.48 -8.48
C TYR A 50 11.44 3.72 -8.85
N SER A 51 11.11 4.55 -7.86
CA SER A 51 10.46 5.84 -8.04
C SER A 51 11.46 6.96 -7.83
N ASN A 52 11.59 7.86 -8.82
CA ASN A 52 12.31 9.12 -8.71
C ASN A 52 11.41 10.28 -8.23
N CYS A 53 10.17 10.00 -7.83
CA CYS A 53 9.25 11.02 -7.35
C CYS A 53 9.74 11.59 -6.01
N SER A 54 9.82 12.92 -5.89
CA SER A 54 10.29 13.56 -4.66
C SER A 54 9.44 13.26 -3.42
N MET A 55 8.15 12.92 -3.61
CA MET A 55 7.24 12.62 -2.49
C MET A 55 7.38 11.19 -1.95
N GLN A 56 7.84 10.25 -2.78
CA GLN A 56 8.00 8.83 -2.45
C GLN A 56 9.12 8.26 -3.33
N ARG A 57 10.37 8.64 -3.00
CA ARG A 57 11.56 8.19 -3.70
C ARG A 57 11.96 6.81 -3.19
N GLY A 58 12.41 5.94 -4.08
CA GLY A 58 12.92 4.62 -3.73
C GLY A 58 12.15 3.47 -4.37
N TRP A 59 12.61 2.26 -4.06
CA TRP A 59 12.00 1.02 -4.49
C TRP A 59 10.61 0.83 -3.87
N ASN A 60 9.67 0.36 -4.68
CA ASN A 60 8.29 0.08 -4.27
C ASN A 60 7.73 -1.10 -5.07
N VAL A 61 6.67 -1.71 -4.55
CA VAL A 61 5.99 -2.84 -5.19
C VAL A 61 4.63 -2.41 -5.68
N LYS A 62 4.42 -2.49 -7.00
CA LYS A 62 3.17 -2.11 -7.66
C LYS A 62 2.35 -3.32 -8.03
N TYR A 63 1.04 -3.21 -7.84
CA TYR A 63 0.06 -4.20 -8.31
C TYR A 63 -0.90 -3.56 -9.29
N HIS A 64 -1.11 -4.24 -10.41
CA HIS A 64 -2.05 -3.82 -11.45
C HIS A 64 -3.01 -4.95 -11.78
N LYS A 65 -4.29 -4.62 -11.89
CA LYS A 65 -5.33 -5.55 -12.35
C LYS A 65 -5.99 -4.99 -13.60
N SER A 66 -6.02 -5.77 -14.67
CA SER A 66 -6.65 -5.41 -15.94
C SER A 66 -6.22 -4.02 -16.47
N GLY A 67 -4.91 -3.74 -16.43
CA GLY A 67 -4.32 -2.47 -16.88
C GLY A 67 -4.50 -1.28 -15.95
N LYS A 68 -5.12 -1.46 -14.77
CA LYS A 68 -5.37 -0.38 -13.80
C LYS A 68 -4.58 -0.62 -12.51
N ALA A 69 -4.11 0.47 -11.90
CA ALA A 69 -3.43 0.43 -10.61
C ALA A 69 -4.40 -0.07 -9.52
N LEU A 70 -4.00 -1.14 -8.84
CA LEU A 70 -4.70 -1.70 -7.70
C LEU A 70 -4.20 -1.06 -6.41
N CYS A 71 -2.90 -1.15 -6.15
CA CYS A 71 -2.21 -0.47 -5.06
C CYS A 71 -0.69 -0.37 -5.32
N THR A 72 0.01 0.38 -4.49
CA THR A 72 1.49 0.40 -4.42
C THR A 72 1.91 0.27 -2.97
N LEU A 73 2.93 -0.54 -2.71
CA LEU A 73 3.48 -0.77 -1.38
C LEU A 73 4.88 -0.16 -1.32
N TYR A 74 5.14 0.64 -0.31
CA TYR A 74 6.41 1.32 -0.05
C TYR A 74 7.04 0.67 1.19
N PRO A 75 8.09 -0.15 1.05
CA PRO A 75 8.74 -0.82 2.17
C PRO A 75 9.54 0.18 3.01
N GLU A 76 9.49 0.02 4.33
CA GLU A 76 10.33 0.72 5.31
C GLU A 76 10.86 -0.34 6.30
N GLN A 77 11.90 -0.04 7.08
CA GLN A 77 12.49 -1.07 7.96
C GLN A 77 11.51 -1.59 9.02
N GLN A 78 10.70 -0.72 9.63
CA GLN A 78 9.84 -1.07 10.76
C GLN A 78 8.34 -1.03 10.44
N THR A 79 7.98 -0.63 9.22
CA THR A 79 6.60 -0.44 8.77
C THR A 79 6.56 -0.56 7.25
N PHE A 80 5.41 -0.26 6.65
CA PHE A 80 5.32 0.02 5.23
C PHE A 80 4.07 0.85 4.97
N THR A 81 4.09 1.60 3.88
CA THR A 81 2.94 2.39 3.46
C THR A 81 2.26 1.76 2.24
N VAL A 82 0.93 1.67 2.26
CA VAL A 82 0.13 1.23 1.12
C VAL A 82 -0.59 2.43 0.52
N MET A 83 -0.37 2.66 -0.77
CA MET A 83 -1.14 3.62 -1.55
C MET A 83 -2.32 2.93 -2.23
N ILE A 84 -3.53 3.37 -1.89
CA ILE A 84 -4.77 2.97 -2.56
C ILE A 84 -5.43 4.21 -3.14
N VAL A 85 -5.67 4.19 -4.46
CA VAL A 85 -6.43 5.25 -5.14
C VAL A 85 -7.90 4.85 -5.19
N VAL A 86 -8.79 5.57 -4.52
CA VAL A 86 -10.23 5.31 -4.51
C VAL A 86 -10.98 6.40 -5.27
N LYS A 87 -12.12 6.08 -5.88
CA LYS A 87 -13.01 7.12 -6.43
C LYS A 87 -13.60 7.96 -5.30
N ILE A 88 -13.86 9.23 -5.54
CA ILE A 88 -14.49 10.13 -4.53
C ILE A 88 -15.82 9.55 -4.05
N GLU A 89 -16.65 9.00 -4.95
CA GLU A 89 -17.92 8.35 -4.60
C GLU A 89 -17.72 7.23 -3.57
N LEU A 90 -16.73 6.36 -3.78
CA LEU A 90 -16.42 5.29 -2.85
C LEU A 90 -15.86 5.83 -1.52
N ALA A 91 -14.99 6.84 -1.58
CA ALA A 91 -14.47 7.47 -0.37
C ALA A 91 -15.60 8.02 0.51
N ASN A 92 -16.60 8.68 -0.10
CA ASN A 92 -17.77 9.19 0.61
C ASN A 92 -18.63 8.07 1.22
N ILE A 93 -18.78 6.94 0.51
CA ILE A 93 -19.46 5.76 1.05
C ILE A 93 -18.72 5.23 2.29
N ILE A 94 -17.39 5.10 2.21
CA ILE A 94 -16.56 4.61 3.32
C ILE A 94 -16.63 5.56 4.53
N THR A 95 -16.67 6.87 4.31
CA THR A 95 -16.81 7.87 5.40
C THR A 95 -18.08 7.66 6.24
N ASN A 96 -19.12 7.03 5.69
CA ASN A 96 -20.34 6.69 6.44
C ASN A 96 -20.25 5.34 7.19
N MET A 97 -19.13 4.61 7.10
CA MET A 97 -18.89 3.31 7.74
C MET A 97 -17.97 3.45 8.97
N ILE A 98 -18.25 4.43 9.84
CA ILE A 98 -17.34 4.86 10.92
C ILE A 98 -16.96 3.71 11.86
N ASP A 99 -17.90 2.83 12.20
CA ASP A 99 -17.63 1.71 13.13
C ASP A 99 -16.88 0.53 12.49
N ARG A 100 -16.60 0.60 11.18
CA ARG A 100 -15.99 -0.49 10.40
C ARG A 100 -14.50 -0.26 10.13
N PHE A 101 -14.05 0.99 10.23
CA PHE A 101 -12.68 1.37 9.94
C PHE A 101 -12.02 2.03 11.15
N GLU A 102 -10.74 1.75 11.34
CA GLU A 102 -9.91 2.39 12.35
C GLU A 102 -9.91 3.91 12.17
N PRO A 103 -9.88 4.69 13.26
CA PRO A 103 -9.85 6.16 13.20
C PRO A 103 -8.76 6.70 12.28
N ALA A 104 -7.57 6.09 12.27
CA ALA A 104 -6.46 6.49 11.41
C ALA A 104 -6.81 6.40 9.90
N ILE A 105 -7.58 5.40 9.48
CA ILE A 105 -8.06 5.28 8.09
C ILE A 105 -9.06 6.39 7.77
N MET A 106 -9.95 6.70 8.71
CA MET A 106 -10.94 7.75 8.55
C MET A 106 -10.30 9.14 8.46
N ASP A 107 -9.26 9.39 9.25
CA ASP A 107 -8.46 10.62 9.18
C ASP A 107 -7.71 10.75 7.86
N ILE A 108 -7.14 9.66 7.34
CA ILE A 108 -6.51 9.64 6.00
C ILE A 108 -7.56 9.92 4.91
N LEU A 109 -8.73 9.31 4.99
CA LEU A 109 -9.83 9.57 4.04
C LEU A 109 -10.28 11.04 4.09
N ALA A 110 -10.40 11.62 5.28
CA ALA A 110 -10.81 13.01 5.46
C ALA A 110 -9.77 14.00 4.94
N SER A 111 -8.49 13.76 5.25
CA SER A 111 -7.38 14.65 4.90
C SER A 111 -6.91 14.53 3.44
N ALA A 112 -7.13 13.36 2.80
CA ALA A 112 -6.74 13.13 1.41
C ALA A 112 -7.43 14.11 0.45
N ARG A 113 -6.62 14.93 -0.23
CA ARG A 113 -7.11 15.90 -1.21
C ARG A 113 -7.62 15.19 -2.47
N PRO A 114 -8.81 15.55 -2.97
CA PRO A 114 -9.29 15.05 -4.25
C PRO A 114 -8.35 15.44 -5.39
N PHE A 115 -8.10 14.49 -6.29
CA PHE A 115 -7.35 14.69 -7.52
C PHE A 115 -7.94 13.84 -8.65
N ASN A 116 -8.33 14.47 -9.76
CA ASN A 116 -8.91 13.82 -10.94
C ASN A 116 -10.03 12.81 -10.62
N GLY A 117 -10.99 13.20 -9.77
CA GLY A 117 -12.12 12.35 -9.39
C GLY A 117 -11.77 11.21 -8.41
N THR A 118 -10.56 11.21 -7.86
CA THR A 118 -10.06 10.18 -6.93
C THR A 118 -9.49 10.79 -5.66
N LYS A 119 -9.37 9.99 -4.60
CA LYS A 119 -8.53 10.26 -3.43
C LYS A 119 -7.42 9.23 -3.36
N TRP A 120 -6.20 9.71 -3.09
CA TRP A 120 -5.01 8.86 -2.97
C TRP A 120 -4.73 8.69 -1.49
N LEU A 121 -4.97 7.49 -0.98
CA LEU A 121 -4.84 7.18 0.44
C LEU A 121 -3.46 6.57 0.66
N MET A 122 -2.59 7.28 1.38
CA MET A 122 -1.30 6.78 1.83
C MET A 122 -1.51 6.24 3.25
N ILE A 123 -1.51 4.92 3.39
CA ILE A 123 -1.89 4.23 4.63
C ILE A 123 -0.67 3.51 5.21
N PRO A 124 -0.05 4.04 6.28
CA PRO A 124 0.95 3.31 7.04
C PRO A 124 0.30 2.07 7.68
N VAL A 125 0.88 0.88 7.50
CA VAL A 125 0.38 -0.37 8.07
C VAL A 125 1.16 -0.69 9.33
N GLU A 126 0.69 -0.11 10.44
CA GLU A 126 1.35 -0.17 11.74
C GLU A 126 0.67 -1.14 12.71
N SER A 127 -0.41 -1.80 12.29
CA SER A 127 -1.12 -2.79 13.08
C SER A 127 -1.87 -3.80 12.21
N GLU A 128 -2.22 -4.94 12.81
CA GLU A 128 -3.06 -5.95 12.15
C GLU A 128 -4.48 -5.42 11.84
N ALA A 129 -5.02 -4.51 12.66
CA ALA A 129 -6.32 -3.88 12.42
C ALA A 129 -6.28 -3.01 11.15
N ILE A 130 -5.21 -2.21 10.99
CA ILE A 130 -5.00 -1.41 9.77
C ILE A 130 -4.79 -2.31 8.55
N LEU A 131 -4.04 -3.41 8.68
CA LEU A 131 -3.89 -4.40 7.61
C LEU A 131 -5.25 -4.94 7.13
N LYS A 132 -6.14 -5.31 8.07
CA LYS A 132 -7.50 -5.79 7.74
C LYS A 132 -8.32 -4.72 7.02
N ASN A 133 -8.26 -3.47 7.48
CA ASN A 133 -8.92 -2.37 6.80
C ASN A 133 -8.36 -2.09 5.41
N VAL A 134 -7.04 -2.22 5.21
CA VAL A 134 -6.42 -2.12 3.87
C VAL A 134 -6.98 -3.19 2.94
N GLN A 135 -7.03 -4.46 3.38
CA GLN A 135 -7.61 -5.55 2.60
C GLN A 135 -9.08 -5.27 2.24
N GLU A 136 -9.86 -4.77 3.19
CA GLU A 136 -11.27 -4.41 3.01
C GLU A 136 -11.46 -3.24 2.03
N LEU A 137 -10.64 -2.19 2.14
CA LEU A 137 -10.62 -1.08 1.17
C LEU A 137 -10.37 -1.58 -0.25
N MET A 138 -9.46 -2.55 -0.42
CA MET A 138 -9.19 -3.14 -1.73
C MET A 138 -10.42 -3.89 -2.27
N VAL A 139 -11.11 -4.66 -1.42
CA VAL A 139 -12.33 -5.39 -1.80
C VAL A 139 -13.45 -4.43 -2.18
N LEU A 140 -13.63 -3.34 -1.42
CA LEU A 140 -14.61 -2.30 -1.75
C LEU A 140 -14.26 -1.57 -3.05
N LYS A 141 -12.98 -1.28 -3.28
CA LYS A 141 -12.48 -0.62 -4.50
C LYS A 141 -12.67 -1.47 -5.75
N LEU A 142 -12.43 -2.77 -5.64
CA LEU A 142 -12.53 -3.71 -6.74
C LEU A 142 -13.16 -5.02 -6.27
N PRO A 143 -14.49 -5.08 -6.16
CA PRO A 143 -15.18 -6.30 -5.78
C PRO A 143 -14.87 -7.41 -6.78
N ILE A 144 -14.61 -8.61 -6.27
CA ILE A 144 -14.43 -9.79 -7.11
C ILE A 144 -15.80 -10.32 -7.48
N LYS A 145 -15.95 -10.65 -8.77
CA LYS A 145 -17.14 -11.30 -9.31
C LYS A 145 -17.02 -12.82 -9.20
#